data_AF-A0A8S3X2P9-F1
#
_entry.id   AF-A0A8S3X2P9-F1
#
_cell.length_a   1.000
_cell.length_b   1.000
_cell.length_c   1.000
_cell.angle_alpha   90.00
_cell.angle_beta   90.00
_cell.angle_gamma   90.00
#
_symmetry.space_group_name_H-M   'P 1'
#
loop_
_entity.id
_entity.type
_entity.pdbx_description
1 polymer ?
#
loop_
_entity_poly.entity_id
_entity_poly.type
_entity_poly.pdbx_seq_one_letter_code
_entity_poly.pdbx_strand_id
1 'polypeptide(L)'
;MEGLQLPNNQEEAERFISVIKSRMTEIVREHNLMYKLLKNYTTVYKKLLMFEQKASAPVVCLTAYCTAEKLKVGEINGILMLLCGGTIIEVFIPSYLCTILGMKIRSVGDAFLDIPFWNIGRVIRPYMVLIMQKSLRPLQLSAPGFDEVSVRTFYTNMASAYSYFNMLRQTNI
;
A
#
# COMPACT_ATOMS: atom_id res chain seq x y z
N MET A 1 1.86 29.14 -13.61
CA MET A 1 0.69 29.12 -12.72
C MET A 1 0.49 30.55 -12.25
N GLU A 2 -0.41 31.30 -12.88
CA GLU A 2 -0.69 32.69 -12.50
C GLU A 2 -1.25 32.73 -11.08
N GLY A 3 -0.61 33.52 -10.22
CA GLY A 3 -0.97 33.67 -8.81
C GLY A 3 -2.34 34.32 -8.67
N LEU A 4 -3.16 33.72 -7.80
CA LEU A 4 -4.46 34.23 -7.36
C LEU A 4 -4.32 35.65 -6.81
N GLN A 5 -4.77 36.67 -7.57
CA GLN A 5 -4.80 38.06 -7.10
C GLN A 5 -5.87 38.26 -6.03
N LEU A 6 -5.53 38.99 -4.97
CA LEU A 6 -6.43 39.34 -3.89
C LEU A 6 -7.52 40.30 -4.40
N PRO A 7 -8.80 40.04 -4.12
CA PRO A 7 -9.91 40.82 -4.67
C PRO A 7 -9.94 42.25 -4.10
N ASN A 8 -10.14 43.25 -4.98
CA ASN A 8 -10.22 44.66 -4.59
C ASN A 8 -11.70 45.13 -4.45
N ASN A 9 -12.63 44.43 -5.12
CA ASN A 9 -14.07 44.73 -5.11
C ASN A 9 -14.93 43.56 -4.59
N GLN A 10 -16.16 43.86 -4.13
CA GLN A 10 -17.08 42.86 -3.58
C GLN A 10 -17.51 41.81 -4.62
N GLU A 11 -17.71 42.20 -5.89
CA GLU A 11 -17.96 41.26 -7.00
C GLU A 11 -16.73 40.39 -7.33
N GLU A 12 -15.51 40.94 -7.22
CA GLU A 12 -14.28 40.16 -7.43
C GLU A 12 -14.06 39.15 -6.30
N ALA A 13 -14.44 39.50 -5.07
CA ALA A 13 -14.38 38.60 -3.92
C ALA A 13 -15.35 37.41 -4.09
N GLU A 14 -16.57 37.66 -4.57
CA GLU A 14 -17.53 36.60 -4.87
C GLU A 14 -17.06 35.71 -6.02
N ARG A 15 -16.48 36.30 -7.07
CA ARG A 15 -15.89 35.56 -8.19
C ARG A 15 -14.72 34.69 -7.71
N PHE A 16 -13.83 35.25 -6.90
CA PHE A 16 -12.69 34.55 -6.31
C PHE A 16 -13.13 33.35 -5.45
N ILE A 17 -14.12 33.54 -4.59
CA ILE A 17 -14.70 32.47 -3.76
C ILE A 17 -15.33 31.38 -4.64
N SER A 18 -16.04 31.75 -5.70
CA SER A 18 -16.65 30.77 -6.62
C SER A 18 -15.59 29.91 -7.33
N VAL A 19 -14.49 30.51 -7.77
CA VAL A 19 -13.36 29.82 -8.41
C VAL A 19 -12.69 28.86 -7.43
N ILE A 20 -12.39 29.32 -6.20
CA ILE A 20 -11.81 28.46 -5.16
C ILE A 20 -12.74 27.28 -4.84
N LYS A 21 -14.04 27.54 -4.68
CA LYS A 21 -15.03 26.48 -4.38
C LYS A 21 -15.07 25.44 -5.50
N SER A 22 -15.01 25.87 -6.76
CA SER A 22 -14.95 24.97 -7.91
C SER A 22 -13.70 24.08 -7.87
N ARG A 23 -12.51 24.68 -7.67
CA ARG A 23 -11.24 23.95 -7.55
C ARG A 23 -11.21 22.98 -6.37
N MET A 24 -11.70 23.39 -5.20
CA MET A 24 -11.78 22.52 -4.02
C MET A 24 -12.72 21.33 -4.27
N THR A 25 -13.84 21.56 -4.96
CA THR A 25 -14.79 20.49 -5.32
C THR A 25 -14.14 19.49 -6.26
N GLU A 26 -13.35 19.96 -7.24
CA GLU A 26 -12.57 19.11 -8.15
C GLU A 26 -11.56 18.25 -7.39
N ILE A 27 -10.77 18.84 -6.48
CA ILE A 27 -9.80 18.12 -5.65
C ILE A 27 -10.48 17.04 -4.79
N VAL A 28 -11.60 17.38 -4.14
CA VAL A 28 -12.37 16.42 -3.33
C VAL A 28 -12.93 15.30 -4.20
N ARG A 29 -13.37 15.61 -5.42
CA ARG A 29 -13.88 14.61 -6.36
C ARG A 29 -12.80 13.61 -6.74
N GLU A 30 -11.63 14.09 -7.15
CA GLU A 30 -10.50 13.24 -7.53
C GLU A 30 -10.00 12.39 -6.35
N HIS A 31 -9.90 12.99 -5.15
CA HIS A 31 -9.55 12.24 -3.94
C HIS A 31 -10.58 11.13 -3.63
N ASN A 32 -11.88 11.42 -3.79
CA ASN A 32 -12.94 10.43 -3.56
C ASN A 32 -12.95 9.33 -4.63
N LEU A 33 -12.63 9.66 -5.89
CA LEU A 33 -12.46 8.68 -6.96
C LEU A 33 -11.29 7.75 -6.67
N MET A 34 -10.12 8.29 -6.28
CA MET A 34 -8.96 7.50 -5.89
C MET A 34 -9.27 6.59 -4.71
N TYR A 35 -9.93 7.13 -3.67
CA TYR A 35 -10.38 6.34 -2.53
C TYR A 35 -11.34 5.21 -2.92
N LYS A 36 -12.29 5.47 -3.84
CA LYS A 36 -13.24 4.47 -4.32
C LYS A 36 -12.56 3.35 -5.11
N LEU A 37 -11.66 3.71 -6.02
CA LEU A 37 -10.83 2.74 -6.77
C LEU A 37 -10.06 1.85 -5.81
N LEU A 38 -9.47 2.45 -4.79
CA LEU A 38 -8.64 1.77 -3.83
C LEU A 38 -9.44 0.87 -2.88
N LYS A 39 -10.65 1.29 -2.50
CA LYS A 39 -11.59 0.45 -1.75
C LYS A 39 -12.00 -0.78 -2.57
N ASN A 40 -12.28 -0.59 -3.87
CA ASN A 40 -12.63 -1.68 -4.78
C ASN A 40 -11.44 -2.64 -4.96
N TYR A 41 -10.24 -2.09 -5.20
CA TYR A 41 -9.00 -2.85 -5.27
C TYR A 41 -8.79 -3.69 -4.01
N THR A 42 -8.87 -3.07 -2.84
CA THR A 42 -8.75 -3.75 -1.55
C THR A 42 -9.78 -4.85 -1.41
N THR A 43 -11.04 -4.63 -1.81
CA THR A 43 -12.11 -5.63 -1.66
C THR A 43 -11.84 -6.89 -2.49
N VAL A 44 -11.36 -6.73 -3.71
CA VAL A 44 -11.08 -7.84 -4.63
C VAL A 44 -9.77 -8.54 -4.27
N TYR A 45 -8.69 -7.77 -4.10
CA TYR A 45 -7.34 -8.32 -3.93
C TYR A 45 -7.04 -8.78 -2.51
N LYS A 46 -7.74 -8.31 -1.49
CA LYS A 46 -7.48 -8.69 -0.09
C LYS A 46 -7.51 -10.19 0.12
N LYS A 47 -8.57 -10.88 -0.34
CA LYS A 47 -8.66 -12.34 -0.20
C LYS A 47 -7.55 -13.07 -0.95
N LEU A 48 -7.24 -12.61 -2.16
CA LEU A 48 -6.21 -13.17 -3.01
C LEU A 48 -4.82 -13.04 -2.37
N LEU A 49 -4.45 -11.83 -1.95
CA LEU A 49 -3.15 -11.55 -1.32
C LEU A 49 -2.97 -12.31 -0.01
N MET A 50 -4.04 -12.45 0.78
CA MET A 50 -3.98 -13.25 2.00
C MET A 50 -3.74 -14.73 1.73
N PHE A 51 -4.41 -15.28 0.72
CA PHE A 51 -4.20 -16.66 0.28
C PHE A 51 -2.76 -16.86 -0.21
N GLU A 52 -2.28 -15.96 -1.05
CA GLU A 52 -0.92 -15.98 -1.59
C GLU A 52 0.13 -15.91 -0.47
N GLN A 53 -0.03 -15.02 0.51
CA GLN A 53 0.89 -14.92 1.64
C GLN A 53 0.93 -16.21 2.47
N LYS A 54 -0.20 -16.89 2.67
CA LYS A 54 -0.22 -18.18 3.40
C LYS A 54 0.35 -19.34 2.58
N ALA A 55 0.12 -19.35 1.27
CA ALA A 55 0.67 -20.37 0.37
C ALA A 55 2.19 -20.18 0.14
N SER A 56 2.70 -18.95 0.23
CA SER A 56 4.09 -18.64 -0.10
C SER A 56 5.12 -19.36 0.79
N ALA A 57 4.90 -19.40 2.11
CA ALA A 57 5.85 -19.98 3.06
C ALA A 57 6.17 -21.47 2.80
N PRO A 58 5.18 -22.38 2.65
CA PRO A 58 5.46 -23.78 2.32
C PRO A 58 6.04 -23.95 0.91
N VAL A 59 5.60 -23.16 -0.07
CA VAL A 59 6.13 -23.22 -1.45
C VAL A 59 7.60 -22.83 -1.50
N VAL A 60 7.97 -21.73 -0.85
CA VAL A 60 9.36 -21.26 -0.78
C VAL A 60 10.23 -22.24 0.01
N CYS A 61 9.71 -22.81 1.11
CA CYS A 61 10.39 -23.83 1.89
C CYS A 61 10.70 -25.08 1.06
N LEU A 62 9.71 -25.63 0.35
CA LEU A 62 9.88 -26.85 -0.47
C LEU A 62 10.79 -26.62 -1.67
N THR A 63 10.64 -25.48 -2.37
CA THR A 63 11.50 -25.16 -3.51
C THR A 63 12.95 -24.92 -3.09
N ALA A 64 13.19 -24.25 -1.96
CA ALA A 64 14.53 -24.10 -1.39
C ALA A 64 15.14 -25.45 -0.97
N TYR A 65 14.34 -26.33 -0.37
CA TYR A 65 14.75 -27.68 0.01
C TYR A 65 15.16 -28.54 -1.19
N CYS A 66 14.30 -28.64 -2.20
CA CYS A 66 14.60 -29.40 -3.42
C CYS A 66 15.84 -28.86 -4.14
N THR A 67 16.01 -27.54 -4.16
CA THR A 67 17.20 -26.90 -4.74
C THR A 67 18.46 -27.29 -3.96
N ALA A 68 18.41 -27.27 -2.62
CA ALA A 68 19.53 -27.65 -1.78
C ALA A 68 19.91 -29.13 -1.91
N GLU A 69 18.94 -30.04 -2.01
CA GLU A 69 19.22 -31.47 -2.23
C GLU A 69 19.87 -31.73 -3.59
N LYS A 70 19.33 -31.13 -4.66
CA LYS A 70 19.91 -31.28 -6.01
C LYS A 70 21.32 -30.71 -6.09
N LEU A 71 21.57 -29.59 -5.42
CA LEU A 71 22.91 -29.00 -5.33
C LEU A 71 23.90 -29.89 -4.57
N LYS A 72 23.48 -30.60 -3.52
CA LYS A 72 24.34 -31.57 -2.80
C LYS A 72 24.80 -32.73 -3.69
N VAL A 73 23.95 -33.16 -4.64
CA VAL A 73 24.26 -34.23 -5.60
C VAL A 73 25.14 -33.70 -6.77
N GLY A 74 25.41 -32.39 -6.83
CA GLY A 74 26.17 -31.76 -7.91
C GLY A 74 25.32 -31.44 -9.14
N GLU A 75 24.00 -31.64 -9.10
CA GLU A 75 23.08 -31.30 -10.19
C GLU A 75 22.51 -29.89 -10.02
N ILE A 76 22.90 -28.98 -10.91
CA ILE A 76 22.32 -27.63 -10.97
C ILE A 76 21.02 -27.67 -11.78
N ASN A 77 19.88 -27.68 -11.07
CA ASN A 77 18.57 -27.59 -11.70
C ASN A 77 18.13 -26.13 -11.83
N GLY A 78 18.42 -25.50 -12.97
CA GLY A 78 18.08 -24.10 -13.25
C GLY A 78 16.59 -23.79 -13.11
N ILE A 79 15.71 -24.75 -13.43
CA ILE A 79 14.25 -24.61 -13.28
C ILE A 79 13.86 -24.42 -11.81
N LEU A 80 14.43 -25.21 -10.89
CA LEU A 80 14.14 -25.11 -9.45
C LEU A 80 14.66 -23.79 -8.87
N MET A 81 15.84 -23.36 -9.32
CA MET A 81 16.42 -22.08 -8.91
C MET A 81 15.57 -20.89 -9.39
N LEU A 82 15.06 -20.97 -10.62
CA LEU A 82 14.16 -19.97 -11.20
C LEU A 82 12.81 -19.96 -10.48
N LEU A 83 12.26 -21.12 -10.13
CA LEU A 83 11.03 -21.21 -9.31
C LEU A 83 11.23 -20.62 -7.91
N CYS A 84 12.34 -20.92 -7.25
CA CYS A 84 12.65 -20.38 -5.93
C CYS A 84 12.80 -18.85 -5.98
N GLY A 85 13.53 -18.31 -6.97
CA GLY A 85 13.66 -16.87 -7.16
C GLY A 85 12.34 -16.20 -7.56
N GLY A 86 11.59 -16.83 -8.46
CA GLY A 86 10.31 -16.34 -8.97
C GLY A 86 9.26 -16.20 -7.87
N THR A 87 9.11 -17.21 -7.02
CA THR A 87 8.16 -17.19 -5.89
C THR A 87 8.50 -16.12 -4.85
N ILE A 88 9.78 -15.85 -4.60
CA ILE A 88 10.20 -14.74 -3.73
C ILE A 88 9.81 -13.39 -4.34
N ILE A 89 10.08 -13.19 -5.64
CA ILE A 89 9.75 -11.96 -6.35
C ILE A 89 8.23 -11.75 -6.41
N GLU A 90 7.48 -12.81 -6.71
CA GLU A 90 6.03 -12.81 -6.80
C GLU A 90 5.38 -12.31 -5.50
N VAL A 91 5.89 -12.74 -4.35
CA VAL A 91 5.37 -12.31 -3.03
C VAL A 91 5.92 -10.94 -2.61
N PHE A 92 7.12 -10.59 -3.05
CA PHE A 92 7.77 -9.31 -2.73
C PHE A 92 7.07 -8.12 -3.40
N ILE A 93 6.77 -8.20 -4.70
CA ILE A 93 6.13 -7.13 -5.48
C ILE A 93 4.83 -6.60 -4.83
N PRO A 94 3.81 -7.43 -4.53
CA PRO A 94 2.56 -6.96 -3.95
C PRO A 94 2.75 -6.41 -2.53
N SER A 95 3.64 -7.02 -1.74
CA SER A 95 3.97 -6.55 -0.38
C SER A 95 4.60 -5.15 -0.40
N TYR A 96 5.49 -4.91 -1.36
CA TYR A 96 6.14 -3.62 -1.58
C TYR A 96 5.14 -2.56 -2.08
N LEU A 97 4.33 -2.90 -3.08
CA LEU A 97 3.31 -2.01 -3.63
C LEU A 97 2.27 -1.61 -2.58
N CYS A 98 1.77 -2.55 -1.77
CA CYS A 98 0.84 -2.27 -0.67
C CYS A 98 1.46 -1.31 0.35
N THR A 99 2.74 -1.49 0.67
CA THR A 99 3.46 -0.61 1.62
C THR A 99 3.59 0.80 1.07
N ILE A 100 4.03 0.97 -0.18
CA ILE A 100 4.11 2.29 -0.83
C ILE A 100 2.74 2.96 -0.88
N LEU A 101 1.70 2.21 -1.25
CA LEU A 101 0.35 2.74 -1.37
C LEU A 101 -0.16 3.25 -0.01
N GLY A 102 0.06 2.48 1.06
CA GLY A 102 -0.25 2.90 2.42
C GLY A 102 0.52 4.16 2.84
N MET A 103 1.83 4.22 2.57
CA MET A 103 2.65 5.39 2.88
C MET A 103 2.19 6.64 2.12
N LYS A 104 1.88 6.51 0.83
CA LYS A 104 1.47 7.64 -0.02
C LYS A 104 0.15 8.26 0.45
N ILE A 105 -0.77 7.44 0.94
CA ILE A 105 -2.08 7.89 1.42
C ILE A 105 -1.95 8.60 2.76
N ARG A 106 -1.10 8.09 3.66
CA ARG A 106 -0.77 8.78 4.91
C ARG A 106 -0.10 10.13 4.63
N SER A 107 0.87 10.16 3.72
CA SER A 107 1.56 11.39 3.31
C SER A 107 0.61 12.46 2.78
N VAL A 108 -0.45 12.08 2.05
CA VAL A 108 -1.50 13.03 1.66
C VAL A 108 -2.20 13.61 2.89
N GLY A 109 -2.57 12.77 3.86
CA GLY A 109 -3.17 13.22 5.12
C GLY A 109 -2.26 14.17 5.92
N ASP A 110 -0.98 13.84 6.00
CA ASP A 110 0.04 14.64 6.70
C ASP A 110 0.24 16.01 6.01
N ALA A 111 0.25 16.04 4.67
CA ALA A 111 0.35 17.29 3.92
C ALA A 111 -0.84 18.23 4.17
N PHE A 112 -2.04 17.70 4.42
CA PHE A 112 -3.20 18.51 4.80
C PHE A 112 -3.15 18.99 6.26
N LEU A 113 -2.46 18.25 7.14
CA LEU A 113 -2.23 18.60 8.53
C LEU A 113 -1.26 19.77 8.69
N ASP A 114 -0.25 19.87 7.81
CA ASP A 114 0.74 20.95 7.83
C ASP A 114 0.19 22.32 7.39
N ILE A 115 -1.02 22.36 6.83
CA ILE A 115 -1.65 23.61 6.39
C ILE A 115 -2.17 24.37 7.62
N PRO A 116 -1.83 25.67 7.79
CA PRO A 116 -2.26 26.46 8.95
C PRO A 116 -3.78 26.72 8.94
N PHE A 117 -4.54 25.78 9.53
CA PHE A 117 -6.01 25.74 9.52
C PHE A 117 -6.67 26.96 10.17
N TRP A 118 -5.95 27.66 11.05
CA TRP A 118 -6.41 28.89 11.71
C TRP A 118 -6.50 30.09 10.76
N ASN A 119 -5.77 30.08 9.64
CA ASN A 119 -5.73 31.17 8.67
C ASN A 119 -6.56 30.90 7.40
N ILE A 120 -7.40 29.87 7.40
CA ILE A 120 -8.15 29.43 6.22
C ILE A 120 -9.56 30.00 6.23
N GLY A 121 -10.02 30.47 5.06
CA GLY A 121 -11.38 30.97 4.88
C GLY A 121 -12.45 29.93 5.25
N ARG A 122 -13.54 30.39 5.90
CA ARG A 122 -14.63 29.52 6.41
C ARG A 122 -15.21 28.59 5.34
N VAL A 123 -15.14 28.99 4.07
CA VAL A 123 -15.65 28.22 2.91
C VAL A 123 -14.83 26.96 2.64
N ILE A 124 -13.51 26.99 2.87
CA ILE A 124 -12.57 25.90 2.49
C ILE A 124 -12.40 24.89 3.63
N ARG A 125 -12.52 25.36 4.88
CA ARG A 125 -12.35 24.58 6.11
C ARG A 125 -13.09 23.24 6.13
N PRO A 126 -14.40 23.15 5.80
CA PRO A 126 -15.11 21.85 5.83
C PRO A 126 -14.57 20.85 4.80
N TYR A 127 -14.15 21.31 3.62
CA TYR A 127 -13.60 20.44 2.58
C TYR A 127 -12.26 19.83 3.01
N MET A 128 -11.38 20.62 3.63
CA MET A 128 -10.10 20.13 4.14
C MET A 128 -10.28 19.11 5.27
N VAL A 129 -11.16 19.39 6.24
CA VAL A 129 -11.45 18.44 7.34
C VAL A 129 -11.96 17.11 6.78
N LEU A 130 -12.81 17.15 5.76
CA LEU A 130 -13.34 15.94 5.13
C LEU A 130 -12.24 15.12 4.43
N ILE A 131 -11.34 15.76 3.68
CA ILE A 131 -10.20 15.09 3.05
C ILE A 131 -9.25 14.51 4.10
N MET A 132 -8.96 15.27 5.15
CA MET A 132 -8.07 14.85 6.23
C MET A 132 -8.62 13.63 6.98
N GLN A 133 -9.91 13.65 7.38
CA GLN A 133 -10.55 12.51 8.03
C GLN A 133 -10.56 11.24 7.16
N LYS A 134 -10.66 11.40 5.83
CA LYS A 134 -10.62 10.28 4.89
C LYS A 134 -9.21 9.74 4.67
N SER A 135 -8.21 10.62 4.63
CA SER A 135 -6.80 10.26 4.44
C SER A 135 -6.19 9.59 5.67
N LEU A 136 -6.64 9.98 6.87
CA LEU A 136 -6.22 9.38 8.15
C LEU A 136 -6.83 8.00 8.40
N ARG A 137 -7.85 7.57 7.62
CA ARG A 137 -8.35 6.21 7.74
C ARG A 137 -7.33 5.25 7.12
N PRO A 138 -6.75 4.33 7.92
CA PRO A 138 -5.84 3.33 7.38
C PRO A 138 -6.59 2.51 6.32
N LEU A 139 -5.91 2.28 5.21
CA LEU A 139 -6.42 1.37 4.20
C LEU A 139 -6.63 0.00 4.83
N GLN A 140 -7.86 -0.52 4.77
CA GLN A 140 -8.20 -1.83 5.33
C GLN A 140 -7.72 -2.98 4.42
N LEU A 141 -6.46 -2.93 3.98
CA LEU A 141 -5.77 -4.08 3.42
C LEU A 141 -5.56 -5.17 4.49
N SER A 142 -5.70 -4.84 5.77
CA SER A 142 -5.80 -5.82 6.86
C SER A 142 -7.21 -6.43 6.95
N ALA A 143 -7.30 -7.76 6.97
CA ALA A 143 -8.51 -8.48 7.34
C ALA A 143 -8.58 -8.68 8.85
N PRO A 144 -9.79 -8.69 9.45
CA PRO A 144 -9.92 -9.08 10.85
C PRO A 144 -9.31 -10.47 11.05
N GLY A 145 -8.28 -10.55 11.91
CA GLY A 145 -7.53 -11.77 12.19
C GLY A 145 -6.25 -11.99 11.37
N PHE A 146 -5.85 -11.06 10.50
CA PHE A 146 -4.64 -11.17 9.68
C PHE A 146 -3.82 -9.87 9.66
N ASP A 147 -2.50 -10.02 9.69
CA ASP A 147 -1.55 -8.91 9.57
C ASP A 147 -1.73 -8.16 8.25
N GLU A 148 -1.53 -6.85 8.29
CA GLU A 148 -1.54 -5.99 7.11
C GLU A 148 -0.49 -6.49 6.10
N VAL A 149 -0.90 -6.69 4.84
CA VAL A 149 0.04 -7.09 3.78
C VAL A 149 1.05 -5.97 3.59
N SER A 150 2.27 -6.22 4.05
CA SER A 150 3.36 -5.25 4.10
C SER A 150 4.70 -5.93 3.92
N VAL A 151 5.75 -5.14 3.68
CA VAL A 151 7.14 -5.64 3.63
C VAL A 151 7.52 -6.37 4.93
N ARG A 152 6.93 -6.00 6.07
CA ARG A 152 7.14 -6.69 7.35
C ARG A 152 6.61 -8.12 7.30
N THR A 153 5.42 -8.33 6.75
CA THR A 153 4.77 -9.64 6.61
C THR A 153 5.56 -10.55 5.66
N PHE A 154 6.10 -9.99 4.58
CA PHE A 154 7.03 -10.69 3.70
C PHE A 154 8.27 -11.18 4.47
N TYR A 155 8.90 -10.31 5.25
CA TYR A 155 10.08 -10.67 6.05
C TYR A 155 9.77 -11.80 7.04
N THR A 156 8.64 -11.74 7.75
CA THR A 156 8.23 -12.79 8.69
C THR A 156 7.94 -14.13 8.00
N ASN A 157 7.37 -14.09 6.78
CA ASN A 157 7.13 -15.30 5.99
C ASN A 157 8.45 -15.93 5.52
N MET A 158 9.41 -15.12 5.06
CA MET A 158 10.75 -15.60 4.69
C MET A 158 11.50 -16.20 5.88
N ALA A 159 11.46 -15.54 7.05
CA ALA A 159 12.07 -16.04 8.28
C ALA A 159 11.46 -17.38 8.72
N SER A 160 10.14 -17.53 8.58
CA SER A 160 9.42 -18.78 8.87
C SER A 160 9.81 -19.89 7.89
N ALA A 161 9.83 -19.59 6.58
CA ALA A 161 10.26 -20.55 5.55
C ALA A 161 11.70 -21.02 5.77
N TYR A 162 12.62 -20.11 6.14
CA TYR A 162 14.01 -20.46 6.47
C TYR A 162 14.11 -21.34 7.73
N SER A 163 13.28 -21.07 8.73
CA SER A 163 13.21 -21.88 9.95
C SER A 163 12.73 -23.30 9.63
N TYR A 164 11.67 -23.45 8.82
CA TYR A 164 11.19 -24.75 8.36
C TYR A 164 12.21 -25.48 7.50
N PHE A 165 12.90 -24.78 6.60
CA PHE A 165 14.00 -25.35 5.81
C PHE A 165 15.11 -25.91 6.72
N ASN A 166 15.53 -25.15 7.73
CA ASN A 166 16.55 -25.60 8.68
C ASN A 166 16.09 -26.84 9.47
N MET A 167 14.82 -26.87 9.90
CA MET A 167 14.25 -28.02 10.58
C MET A 167 14.26 -29.27 9.67
N LEU A 168 13.76 -29.16 8.43
CA LEU A 168 13.76 -30.25 7.45
C LEU A 168 15.18 -30.77 7.17
N ARG A 169 16.13 -29.85 7.07
CA ARG A 169 17.54 -30.19 6.87
C ARG A 169 18.18 -30.89 8.06
N GLN A 170 17.77 -30.57 9.30
CA GLN A 170 18.24 -31.24 10.50
C GLN A 170 17.58 -32.61 10.70
N THR A 171 16.32 -32.78 10.30
CA THR A 171 15.60 -34.06 10.40
C THR A 171 15.97 -35.05 9.29
N ASN A 172 16.51 -34.58 8.16
CA ASN A 172 17.06 -35.41 7.08
C ASN A 172 18.59 -35.58 7.20
N ILE A 173 19.08 -35.67 8.44
CA ILE A 173 20.43 -36.15 8.79
C ILE A 173 20.29 -37.58 9.28
#